data_AF-A0A4R1B5L8-F1
#
_entry.id   AF-A0A4R1B5L8-F1
#
_cell.length_a   1.000
_cell.length_b   1.000
_cell.length_c   1.000
_cell.angle_alpha   90.00
_cell.angle_beta   90.00
_cell.angle_gamma   90.00
#
_symmetry.space_group_name_H-M   'P 1'
#
loop_
_entity.id
_entity.type
_entity.pdbx_description
1 polymer ?
#
loop_
_entity_poly.entity_id
_entity_poly.type
_entity_poly.pdbx_seq_one_letter_code
_entity_poly.pdbx_strand_id
1 'polypeptide(L)'
;MKAVEKELEVIAVQNERVEKAYILIRDLIVFTNTRLILIDKQGMTGKKVEYHSIPYKSITHFSVETAGTFDMDAELKIWISSTTNPISKQFKKDNSIFDVQKALATYVLN
;
A
#
# COMPACT_ATOMS: atom_id res chain seq x y z
N MET A 1 0.63 3.11 14.08
CA MET A 1 2.08 3.06 13.83
C MET A 1 2.78 1.99 14.66
N LYS A 2 2.87 2.11 16.00
CA LYS A 2 3.64 1.17 16.87
C LYS A 2 3.39 -0.34 16.65
N ALA A 3 2.15 -0.75 16.41
CA ALA A 3 1.83 -2.16 16.17
C ALA A 3 2.39 -2.67 14.82
N VAL A 4 2.33 -1.84 13.78
CA VAL A 4 2.83 -2.16 12.43
C VAL A 4 4.35 -2.15 12.41
N GLU A 5 4.98 -1.19 13.10
CA GLU A 5 6.43 -1.15 13.26
C GLU A 5 6.94 -2.45 13.90
N LYS A 6 6.33 -2.88 15.01
CA LYS A 6 6.70 -4.12 15.69
C LYS A 6 6.48 -5.37 14.83
N GLU A 7 5.42 -5.39 14.02
CA GLU A 7 5.16 -6.48 13.07
C GLU A 7 6.23 -6.54 11.97
N LEU A 8 6.76 -5.39 11.55
CA LEU A 8 7.75 -5.29 10.49
C LEU A 8 9.21 -5.38 10.96
N GLU A 9 9.49 -5.17 12.25
CA GLU A 9 10.84 -5.26 12.84
C GLU A 9 11.60 -6.54 12.44
N VAL A 10 10.89 -7.66 12.30
CA VAL A 10 11.49 -8.96 11.98
C VAL A 10 11.86 -9.13 10.49
N ILE A 11 11.30 -8.31 9.60
CA ILE A 11 11.55 -8.36 8.14
C ILE A 11 12.18 -7.09 7.57
N ALA A 12 12.35 -6.05 8.40
CA ALA A 12 12.99 -4.81 8.04
C ALA A 12 14.50 -5.02 7.90
N VAL A 13 15.10 -4.44 6.86
CA VAL A 13 16.57 -4.41 6.74
C VAL A 13 17.17 -3.38 7.69
N GLN A 14 18.50 -3.42 7.89
CA GLN A 14 19.18 -2.43 8.70
C GLN A 14 18.88 -1.01 8.19
N ASN A 15 18.50 -0.11 9.10
CA ASN A 15 18.10 1.29 8.82
C ASN A 15 16.83 1.46 7.97
N GLU A 16 16.07 0.38 7.73
CA GLU A 16 14.71 0.50 7.20
C GLU A 16 13.76 0.93 8.33
N ARG A 17 13.02 2.01 8.10
CA ARG A 17 12.05 2.58 9.04
C ARG A 17 10.69 2.72 8.37
N VAL A 18 9.62 2.42 9.10
CA VAL A 18 8.27 2.75 8.66
C VAL A 18 8.08 4.26 8.73
N GLU A 19 7.67 4.88 7.62
CA GLU A 19 7.43 6.32 7.56
C GLU A 19 5.93 6.62 7.53
N LYS A 20 5.14 5.80 6.85
CA LYS A 20 3.68 5.92 6.82
C LYS A 20 3.02 4.54 6.78
N ALA A 21 1.87 4.39 7.40
CA ALA A 21 1.06 3.18 7.31
C ALA A 21 -0.42 3.56 7.22
N TYR A 22 -1.11 2.96 6.27
CA TYR A 22 -2.52 3.19 5.97
C TYR A 22 -3.28 1.87 6.09
N ILE A 23 -4.40 1.89 6.80
CA ILE A 23 -5.34 0.78 6.85
C ILE A 23 -6.42 1.08 5.82
N LEU A 24 -6.65 0.13 4.91
CA LEU A 24 -7.70 0.24 3.91
C LEU A 24 -8.98 -0.38 4.51
N ILE A 25 -9.45 -1.49 3.94
CA ILE A 25 -10.58 -2.25 4.49
C ILE A 25 -10.06 -3.36 5.41
N ARG A 26 -9.31 -4.32 4.83
CA ARG A 26 -8.64 -5.41 5.55
C ARG A 26 -7.12 -5.37 5.40
N ASP A 27 -6.66 -4.66 4.38
CA ASP A 27 -5.26 -4.59 3.99
C ASP A 27 -4.56 -3.40 4.64
N LEU A 28 -3.24 -3.50 4.75
CA LEU A 28 -2.38 -2.38 5.11
C LEU A 28 -1.46 -2.03 3.96
N ILE A 29 -1.27 -0.73 3.75
CA ILE A 29 -0.23 -0.19 2.88
C ILE A 29 0.79 0.50 3.78
N VAL A 30 2.03 0.04 3.72
CA VAL A 30 3.12 0.57 4.54
C VAL A 30 4.20 1.14 3.64
N PHE A 31 4.54 2.40 3.86
CA PHE A 31 5.65 3.08 3.21
C PHE A 31 6.82 3.09 4.18
N THR A 32 7.93 2.47 3.77
CA THR A 32 9.22 2.62 4.46
C THR A 32 10.08 3.63 3.73
N ASN A 33 11.25 3.96 4.27
CA ASN A 33 12.24 4.77 3.54
C ASN A 33 12.88 4.02 2.34
N THR A 34 12.55 2.74 2.09
CA THR A 34 13.19 1.93 1.03
C THR A 34 12.21 1.26 0.07
N ARG A 35 11.00 0.92 0.52
CA ARG A 35 9.99 0.20 -0.28
C ARG A 35 8.57 0.44 0.20
N LEU A 36 7.63 0.15 -0.70
CA LEU A 36 6.23 -0.06 -0.37
C LEU A 36 6.03 -1.51 0.08
N ILE A 37 5.26 -1.73 1.14
CA ILE A 37 4.87 -3.07 1.59
C ILE A 37 3.35 -3.12 1.63
N LEU A 38 2.77 -4.05 0.86
CA LEU A 38 1.35 -4.36 0.91
C LEU A 38 1.15 -5.57 1.81
N ILE A 39 0.33 -5.43 2.85
CA ILE A 39 0.02 -6.50 3.81
C ILE A 39 -1.43 -6.90 3.62
N ASP A 40 -1.66 -8.11 3.15
CA ASP A 40 -2.99 -8.67 2.89
C ASP A 40 -3.30 -9.78 3.90
N LYS A 41 -4.46 -9.67 4.56
CA LYS A 41 -4.93 -10.67 5.53
C LYS A 41 -5.96 -11.59 4.86
N GLN A 42 -5.49 -12.75 4.43
CA GLN A 42 -6.26 -13.73 3.66
C GLN A 42 -7.01 -14.74 4.55
N GLY A 43 -8.11 -15.27 4.00
CA GLY A 43 -8.91 -16.35 4.57
C GLY A 43 -9.95 -15.90 5.61
N MET A 44 -10.88 -16.80 5.96
CA MET A 44 -11.97 -16.50 6.91
C MET A 44 -11.45 -16.13 8.32
N THR A 45 -10.33 -16.74 8.74
CA THR A 45 -9.74 -16.52 10.06
C THR A 45 -8.73 -15.37 10.10
N GLY A 46 -8.33 -14.82 8.94
CA GLY A 46 -7.32 -13.76 8.83
C GLY A 46 -5.92 -14.15 9.31
N LYS A 47 -5.65 -15.45 9.55
CA LYS A 47 -4.36 -15.95 10.05
C LYS A 47 -3.28 -16.02 8.97
N LYS A 48 -3.68 -16.14 7.70
CA LYS A 48 -2.73 -16.13 6.58
C LYS A 48 -2.48 -14.68 6.20
N VAL A 49 -1.23 -14.23 6.32
CA VAL A 49 -0.83 -12.87 5.98
C VAL A 49 0.17 -12.94 4.83
N GLU A 50 -0.08 -12.19 3.77
CA GLU A 50 0.85 -12.00 2.67
C GLU A 50 1.52 -10.63 2.80
N TYR A 51 2.85 -10.60 2.69
CA TYR A 51 3.66 -9.38 2.68
C TYR A 51 4.30 -9.22 1.30
N HIS A 52 3.77 -8.29 0.51
CA HIS A 52 4.29 -7.99 -0.82
C HIS A 52 5.18 -6.75 -0.77
N SER A 53 6.50 -6.96 -0.86
CA SER A 53 7.49 -5.88 -0.89
C SER A 53 7.75 -5.38 -2.31
N ILE A 54 7.55 -4.08 -2.54
CA ILE A 54 7.71 -3.43 -3.84
C ILE A 54 8.72 -2.28 -3.70
N PRO A 55 9.95 -2.43 -4.19
CA PRO A 55 10.92 -1.33 -4.25
C PRO A 55 10.35 -0.14 -5.03
N TYR A 56 10.52 1.09 -4.53
CA TYR A 56 9.94 2.27 -5.19
C TYR A 56 10.38 2.41 -6.65
N LYS A 57 11.66 2.14 -6.94
CA LYS A 57 12.23 2.14 -8.31
C LYS A 57 11.59 1.16 -9.29
N SER A 58 10.84 0.18 -8.81
CA SER A 58 10.14 -0.80 -9.65
C SER A 58 8.72 -0.36 -10.00
N ILE A 59 8.18 0.66 -9.31
CA ILE A 59 6.87 1.21 -9.64
C ILE A 59 7.04 2.08 -10.88
N THR A 60 6.37 1.72 -11.96
CA THR A 60 6.47 2.43 -13.24
C THR A 60 5.48 3.57 -13.33
N HIS A 61 4.25 3.35 -12.85
CA HIS A 61 3.19 4.35 -12.77
C HIS A 61 2.09 3.86 -11.82
N PHE A 62 1.19 4.77 -11.45
CA PHE A 62 0.01 4.48 -10.63
C PHE A 62 -1.17 5.35 -11.07
N SER A 63 -2.39 4.90 -10.81
CA SER A 63 -3.62 5.66 -11.04
C SER A 63 -4.54 5.58 -9.83
N VAL A 64 -5.30 6.65 -9.61
CA VAL A 64 -6.30 6.74 -8.54
C VAL A 64 -7.65 7.07 -9.18
N GLU A 65 -8.65 6.29 -8.85
CA GLU A 65 -10.04 6.47 -9.24
C GLU A 65 -10.87 6.76 -7.98
N THR A 66 -11.53 7.92 -7.93
CA THR A 66 -12.28 8.34 -6.74
C THR A 66 -13.72 7.83 -6.76
N ALA A 67 -14.25 7.53 -5.58
CA ALA A 67 -15.64 7.15 -5.39
C ALA A 67 -16.64 8.19 -5.96
N GLY A 68 -17.60 7.72 -6.75
CA GLY A 68 -18.69 8.54 -7.29
C GLY A 68 -19.83 8.80 -6.31
N THR A 69 -20.93 9.36 -6.83
CA THR A 69 -22.10 9.76 -6.04
C THR A 69 -23.03 8.59 -5.68
N PHE A 70 -23.06 7.52 -6.48
CA PHE A 70 -24.14 6.53 -6.44
C PHE A 70 -23.82 5.21 -5.74
N ASP A 71 -22.57 4.75 -5.80
CA ASP A 71 -21.97 3.83 -4.84
C ASP A 71 -20.51 3.65 -5.29
N MET A 72 -19.73 2.96 -4.47
CA MET A 72 -18.44 2.35 -4.78
C MET A 72 -17.21 3.08 -4.24
N ASP A 73 -16.43 2.27 -3.55
CA ASP A 73 -15.10 2.48 -3.03
C ASP A 73 -14.16 3.13 -4.05
N ALA A 74 -13.23 3.93 -3.56
CA ALA A 74 -12.18 4.49 -4.39
C ALA A 74 -11.14 3.40 -4.70
N GLU A 75 -10.48 3.46 -5.86
CA GLU A 75 -9.55 2.41 -6.31
C GLU A 75 -8.17 2.99 -6.61
N LEU A 76 -7.13 2.32 -6.11
CA LEU A 76 -5.74 2.56 -6.43
C LEU A 76 -5.21 1.42 -7.30
N LYS A 77 -4.53 1.76 -8.40
CA LYS A 77 -3.83 0.80 -9.27
C LYS A 77 -2.35 1.16 -9.33
N ILE A 78 -1.48 0.17 -9.12
CA ILE A 78 -0.02 0.32 -9.13
C ILE A 78 0.57 -0.65 -10.15
N TRP A 79 1.34 -0.15 -11.12
CA TRP A 79 2.04 -0.97 -12.10
C TRP A 79 3.51 -1.12 -11.72
N ILE A 80 3.98 -2.36 -11.72
CA ILE A 80 5.37 -2.72 -11.43
C ILE A 80 6.05 -3.08 -12.75
N SER A 81 7.35 -2.82 -12.85
CA SER A 81 8.13 -3.20 -14.02
C SER A 81 7.95 -4.69 -14.34
N SER A 82 7.77 -5.01 -15.62
CA SER A 82 7.58 -6.37 -16.12
C SER A 82 6.25 -7.05 -15.73
N THR A 83 5.27 -6.33 -15.16
CA THR A 83 3.91 -6.83 -14.98
C THR A 83 2.95 -6.16 -15.96
N THR A 84 2.08 -6.95 -16.60
CA THR A 84 1.04 -6.41 -17.51
C THR A 84 -0.14 -5.85 -16.76
N ASN A 85 -0.54 -6.51 -15.66
CA ASN A 85 -1.67 -6.11 -14.83
C ASN A 85 -1.20 -5.32 -13.61
N PRO A 86 -1.96 -4.28 -13.18
CA PRO A 86 -1.68 -3.57 -11.95
C PRO A 86 -2.05 -4.39 -10.71
N ILE A 87 -1.42 -4.06 -9.60
CA ILE A 87 -1.95 -4.39 -8.28
C ILE A 87 -3.05 -3.37 -7.97
N SER A 88 -4.26 -3.86 -7.69
CA SER A 88 -5.42 -3.04 -7.39
C SER A 88 -5.79 -3.13 -5.91
N LYS A 89 -6.07 -1.98 -5.28
CA LYS A 89 -6.47 -1.88 -3.88
C LYS A 89 -7.66 -0.95 -3.72
N GLN A 90 -8.68 -1.42 -3.01
CA GLN A 90 -9.92 -0.69 -2.76
C GLN A 90 -9.86 0.07 -1.43
N PHE A 91 -10.36 1.29 -1.46
CA PHE A 91 -10.42 2.21 -0.35
C PHE A 91 -11.87 2.53 -0.04
N LYS A 92 -12.19 2.58 1.26
CA LYS A 92 -13.47 3.16 1.68
C LYS A 92 -13.55 4.59 1.18
N LYS A 93 -14.78 5.10 1.06
CA LYS A 93 -15.04 6.50 0.71
C LYS A 93 -14.60 7.45 1.83
N ASP A 94 -13.30 7.69 1.92
CA ASP A 94 -12.67 8.65 2.82
C ASP A 94 -11.46 9.32 2.15
N ASN A 95 -10.82 10.23 2.89
CA ASN A 95 -9.69 10.99 2.37
C ASN A 95 -8.37 10.20 2.32
N SER A 96 -8.34 8.95 2.81
CA SER A 96 -7.09 8.18 2.90
C SER A 96 -6.51 7.87 1.52
N ILE A 97 -7.34 7.79 0.47
CA ILE A 97 -6.84 7.57 -0.89
C ILE A 97 -5.98 8.74 -1.39
N PHE A 98 -6.33 9.98 -1.04
CA PHE A 98 -5.53 11.16 -1.40
C PHE A 98 -4.21 11.21 -0.62
N ASP A 99 -4.24 10.81 0.65
CA ASP A 99 -3.01 10.71 1.45
C ASP A 99 -2.06 9.64 0.91
N VAL A 100 -2.60 8.48 0.51
CA VAL A 100 -1.83 7.41 -0.14
C VAL A 100 -1.31 7.87 -1.50
N GLN A 101 -2.11 8.57 -2.31
CA GLN A 101 -1.67 9.14 -3.58
C GLN A 101 -0.49 10.10 -3.39
N LYS A 102 -0.58 11.00 -2.41
CA LYS A 102 0.49 11.93 -2.07
C LYS A 102 1.73 11.19 -1.56
N ALA A 103 1.56 10.13 -0.76
CA ALA A 103 2.67 9.29 -0.29
C ALA A 103 3.36 8.60 -1.46
N LEU A 104 2.63 7.94 -2.36
CA LEU A 104 3.18 7.33 -3.59
C LEU A 104 3.95 8.35 -4.41
N ALA A 105 3.38 9.52 -4.68
CA ALA A 105 4.07 10.59 -5.39
C ALA A 105 5.39 11.01 -4.69
N THR A 106 5.39 11.05 -3.35
CA THR A 106 6.59 11.41 -2.58
C THR A 106 7.72 10.39 -2.73
N TYR A 107 7.42 9.09 -2.79
CA TYR A 107 8.45 8.04 -2.79
C TYR A 107 8.81 7.52 -4.18
N VAL A 108 7.91 7.62 -5.15
CA VAL A 108 8.10 7.08 -6.50
C VAL A 108 8.73 8.11 -7.44
N LEU A 109 8.49 9.41 -7.21
CA LEU A 109 8.94 10.47 -8.12
C LEU A 109 10.29 11.10 -7.74
N ASN A 110 10.90 10.68 -6.63
CA ASN A 110 12.16 11.23 -6.10
C ASN A 110 13.29 10.19 -6.10
#